data_AF-Q93U38-F1
#
_entry.id   AF-Q93U38-F1
#
_cell.length_a   1.000
_cell.length_b   1.000
_cell.length_c   1.000
_cell.angle_alpha   90.00
_cell.angle_beta   90.00
_cell.angle_gamma   90.00
#
_symmetry.space_group_name_H-M   'P 1'
#
loop_
_entity.id
_entity.type
_entity.pdbx_description
1 polymer ?
#
loop_
_entity_poly.entity_id
_entity_poly.type
_entity_poly.pdbx_seq_one_letter_code
_entity_poly.pdbx_strand_id
1 'polypeptide(L)' 'YGAAHILKEMLTLKSDDLEGRTNIFKNIMKGFNHVDSSFPESFQVLIKEIKSLCFNIELL' A
#
# COMPACT_ATOMS: atom_id res chain seq x y z
N TYR A 1 -6.58 -13.08 -16.71
CA TYR A 1 -5.55 -13.28 -15.68
C TYR A 1 -6.02 -12.65 -14.38
N GLY A 2 -6.43 -13.46 -13.40
CA GLY A 2 -6.84 -13.01 -12.06
C GLY A 2 -5.65 -12.56 -11.22
N ALA A 3 -4.96 -11.50 -11.69
CA ALA A 3 -3.71 -11.00 -11.11
C ALA A 3 -3.95 -9.84 -10.12
N ALA A 4 -5.17 -9.69 -9.59
CA ALA A 4 -5.52 -8.61 -8.67
C ALA A 4 -4.58 -8.55 -7.45
N HIS A 5 -4.19 -9.71 -6.91
CA HIS A 5 -3.24 -9.80 -5.80
C HIS A 5 -1.82 -9.37 -6.20
N ILE A 6 -1.36 -9.75 -7.39
CA ILE A 6 -0.04 -9.37 -7.92
C ILE A 6 0.02 -7.86 -8.15
N LEU A 7 -1.05 -7.28 -8.73
CA LEU A 7 -1.14 -5.84 -8.94
C LEU A 7 -1.21 -5.08 -7.61
N LYS A 8 -1.97 -5.60 -6.63
CA LYS A 8 -2.04 -5.03 -5.29
C LYS A 8 -0.67 -5.00 -4.62
N GLU A 9 0.09 -6.10 -4.67
CA GLU A 9 1.45 -6.17 -4.13
C GLU A 9 2.41 -5.18 -4.80
N MET A 10 2.33 -5.06 -6.13
CA MET A 10 3.13 -4.11 -6.91
C MET A 10 2.89 -2.66 -6.50
N LEU A 11 1.64 -2.29 -6.18
CA LEU A 11 1.23 -0.92 -5.86
C LEU A 11 1.25 -0.56 -4.37
N THR A 12 1.54 -1.52 -3.48
CA THR A 12 1.57 -1.30 -2.02
C THR A 12 2.94 -1.70 -1.47
N LEU A 13 3.09 -2.99 -1.24
CA LEU A 13 4.16 -3.60 -0.47
C LEU A 13 5.52 -3.56 -1.18
N LYS A 14 5.51 -3.50 -2.52
CA LYS A 14 6.73 -3.47 -3.34
C LYS A 14 7.14 -2.04 -3.76
N SER A 15 6.23 -1.07 -3.73
CA SER A 15 6.51 0.32 -4.16
C SER A 15 6.75 1.27 -3.00
N ASP A 16 5.84 1.36 -2.04
CA ASP A 16 5.71 2.57 -1.20
C ASP A 16 5.71 2.32 0.31
N ASP A 17 5.48 1.08 0.78
CA ASP A 17 5.36 0.80 2.20
C ASP A 17 6.70 0.43 2.88
N LEU A 18 7.28 1.40 3.60
CA LEU A 18 8.51 1.21 4.40
C LEU A 18 8.30 0.27 5.60
N GLU A 19 7.12 0.32 6.22
CA GLU A 19 6.83 -0.44 7.44
C GLU A 19 6.46 -1.90 7.09
N GLY A 20 5.64 -2.08 6.05
CA GLY A 20 5.27 -3.38 5.48
C GLY A 20 6.46 -4.14 4.91
N ARG A 21 7.48 -3.47 4.34
CA ARG A 21 8.71 -4.14 3.89
C ARG A 21 9.41 -4.90 5.01
N THR A 22 9.52 -4.32 6.20
CA THR A 22 10.20 -4.97 7.33
C THR A 22 9.39 -6.14 7.90
N ASN A 23 8.07 -6.01 7.94
CA ASN A 23 7.17 -7.08 8.39
C ASN A 23 7.12 -8.24 7.38
N ILE A 24 7.14 -7.95 6.07
CA ILE A 24 7.28 -8.97 5.02
C ILE A 24 8.58 -9.75 5.18
N PHE A 25 9.71 -9.05 5.34
CA PHE A 25 11.00 -9.73 5.54
C PHE A 25 10.96 -10.67 6.75
N LYS A 26 10.37 -10.22 7.87
CA LYS A 26 10.19 -11.07 9.07
C LYS A 26 9.23 -12.25 8.81
N ASN A 27 8.15 -12.05 8.06
CA ASN A 27 7.18 -13.09 7.76
C ASN A 27 7.74 -14.15 6.81
N ILE A 28 8.49 -13.72 5.77
CA ILE A 28 9.24 -14.62 4.88
C ILE A 28 10.24 -15.45 5.68
N MET A 29 11.01 -14.84 6.59
CA MET A 29 11.96 -15.57 7.45
C MET A 29 11.27 -16.58 8.39
N LYS A 30 10.03 -16.31 8.82
CA LYS A 30 9.25 -17.19 9.70
C LYS A 30 8.40 -18.23 8.93
N GLY A 31 8.41 -18.21 7.60
CA GLY A 31 7.62 -19.12 6.76
C GLY A 31 6.11 -18.80 6.72
N PHE A 32 5.69 -17.62 7.18
CA PHE A 32 4.31 -17.17 7.06
C PHE A 32 4.13 -16.35 5.78
N ASN A 33 3.20 -16.78 4.91
CA ASN A 33 2.89 -16.09 3.65
C ASN A 33 1.75 -15.05 3.79
N HIS A 34 1.33 -14.74 5.02
CA HIS A 34 0.27 -13.74 5.20
C HIS A 34 0.89 -12.34 5.17
N VAL A 35 0.36 -11.51 4.27
CA VAL A 35 0.79 -10.13 4.11
C VAL A 35 -0.44 -9.25 4.03
N ASP A 36 -0.64 -8.45 5.08
CA ASP A 36 -1.66 -7.40 5.09
C ASP A 36 -1.07 -6.19 4.41
N SER A 37 -1.50 -5.94 3.17
CA SER A 37 -1.17 -4.70 2.46
C SER A 37 -1.99 -3.55 3.06
N SER A 38 -1.31 -2.54 3.59
CA SER A 38 -1.90 -1.27 4.01
C SER A 38 -2.32 -0.42 2.80
N PHE A 39 -2.98 0.70 3.08
CA PHE A 39 -3.35 1.68 2.06
C PHE A 39 -2.09 2.38 1.52
N PRO A 40 -1.91 2.51 0.19
CA PRO A 40 -0.68 3.10 -0.37
C PRO A 40 -0.47 4.55 0.08
N GLU A 41 0.73 4.86 0.55
CA GLU A 41 1.16 6.20 0.96
C GLU A 41 1.06 7.20 -0.20
N SER A 42 1.39 6.76 -1.41
CA SER A 42 1.26 7.56 -2.65
C SER A 42 -0.16 8.09 -2.86
N PHE A 43 -1.18 7.29 -2.51
CA PHE A 43 -2.57 7.74 -2.60
C PHE A 43 -2.92 8.73 -1.50
N GLN A 44 -2.33 8.60 -0.32
CA GLN A 44 -2.49 9.57 0.76
C GLN A 44 -1.86 10.92 0.40
N VAL A 45 -0.71 10.92 -0.28
CA VAL A 45 -0.09 12.14 -0.84
C VAL A 45 -1.01 12.76 -1.89
N LEU A 46 -1.53 11.96 -2.83
CA LEU A 46 -2.48 12.43 -3.84
C LEU A 46 -3.71 13.12 -3.23
N ILE A 47 -4.32 12.54 -2.18
CA ILE A 47 -5.44 13.18 -1.48
C ILE A 47 -5.02 14.53 -0.89
N LYS A 48 -3.84 14.62 -0.27
CA LYS A 48 -3.34 15.87 0.31
C LYS A 48 -3.10 16.93 -0.76
N GLU A 49 -2.54 16.55 -1.91
CA GLU A 49 -2.34 17.44 -3.04
C GLU A 49 -3.66 17.97 -3.60
N ILE A 50 -4.66 17.11 -3.77
CA ILE A 50 -5.98 17.57 -4.24
C ILE A 50 -6.65 18.46 -3.19
N LYS A 51 -6.52 18.15 -1.89
CA LYS A 51 -7.01 19.01 -0.79
C LYS A 51 -6.33 20.38 -0.77
N SER A 52 -5.05 20.47 -1.17
CA SER A 52 -4.34 21.75 -1.29
C SER A 52 -4.93 22.68 -2.36
N LEU A 53 -5.66 22.13 -3.32
CA LEU A 53 -6.37 22.86 -4.37
C LEU A 53 -7.80 23.27 -3.94
N CYS A 54 -8.11 23.22 -2.63
CA CYS A 54 -9.43 23.50 -2.05
C CYS A 54 -10.55 22.50 -2.43
N PHE A 55 -10.19 21.32 -2.93
CA PHE A 55 -11.17 20.24 -3.15
C PHE A 55 -11.31 19.37 -1.90
N ASN A 56 -12.54 19.13 -1.43
CA ASN A 56 -12.77 18.17 -0.34
C ASN A 56 -13.02 16.77 -0.91
N ILE A 57 -12.07 15.87 -0.69
CA ILE A 57 -12.18 14.44 -1.03
C ILE A 57 -12.13 13.63 0.27
N GLU A 58 -13.11 12.75 0.43
CA GLU A 58 -13.21 11.81 1.54
C GLU A 58 -13.27 10.38 1.00
N LEU A 59 -12.62 9.46 1.71
CA LEU A 59 -12.72 8.03 1.46
C LEU A 59 -14.05 7.55 2.06
N LEU A 60 -14.85 6.85 1.25
CA LEU A 60 -16.12 6.22 1.64
C LEU A 60 -15.90 4.86 2.29
#